data_AF-A0A8K0GBK7-F1
#
_entry.id   AF-A0A8K0GBK7-F1
#
_cell.length_a   1.000
_cell.length_b   1.000
_cell.length_c   1.000
_cell.angle_alpha   90.00
_cell.angle_beta   90.00
_cell.angle_gamma   90.00
#
_symmetry.space_group_name_H-M   'P 1'
#
loop_
_entity.id
_entity.type
_entity.pdbx_description
1 polymer ?
#
loop_
_entity_poly.entity_id
_entity_poly.type
_entity_poly.pdbx_seq_one_letter_code
_entity_poly.pdbx_strand_id
1 'polypeptide(L)'
;MNREIKELDYRSLLYIRQQRKEDHIRYYKVLNINFNATDFVEIIAWQFYKLIESPLLATLSDEDLPNMVQNPTIKEIAKYHCHTQAVKRSIKLVTEASMAVCGETNRDGFI
;
A
#
# COMPACT_ATOMS: atom_id res chain seq x y z
N MET A 1 10.99 10.73 -6.06
CA MET A 1 11.22 9.64 -5.08
C MET A 1 12.72 9.39 -5.00
N ASN A 2 13.33 9.55 -3.83
CA ASN A 2 14.79 9.45 -3.63
C ASN A 2 15.29 8.01 -3.89
N ARG A 3 16.47 7.86 -4.51
CA ARG A 3 17.08 6.55 -4.82
C ARG A 3 17.34 5.74 -3.55
N GLU A 4 17.75 6.41 -2.48
CA GLU A 4 18.07 5.78 -1.18
C GLU A 4 16.85 5.10 -0.56
N ILE A 5 15.67 5.74 -0.67
CA ILE A 5 14.41 5.18 -0.14
C ILE A 5 14.05 3.88 -0.88
N LYS A 6 14.19 3.86 -2.21
CA LYS A 6 13.90 2.66 -3.00
C LYS A 6 14.82 1.48 -2.67
N GLU A 7 16.09 1.77 -2.41
CA GLU A 7 17.06 0.73 -2.04
C GLU A 7 16.78 0.17 -0.64
N LEU A 8 16.38 1.03 0.29
CA LEU A 8 15.98 0.64 1.64
C LEU A 8 14.72 -0.23 1.62
N ASP A 9 13.73 0.14 0.80
CA ASP A 9 12.51 -0.65 0.59
C ASP A 9 12.83 -2.03 -0.02
N TYR A 10 13.71 -2.07 -1.02
CA TYR A 10 14.16 -3.33 -1.64
C TYR A 10 14.84 -4.28 -0.64
N ARG A 11 15.77 -3.76 0.17
CA ARG A 11 16.44 -4.55 1.21
C ARG A 11 15.45 -5.07 2.25
N SER A 12 14.51 -4.23 2.66
CA SER A 12 13.45 -4.60 3.59
C SER A 12 12.57 -5.73 3.05
N LEU A 13 12.23 -5.67 1.76
CA LEU A 13 11.44 -6.69 1.08
C LEU A 13 12.15 -8.05 1.04
N LEU A 14 13.44 -8.08 0.68
CA LEU A 14 14.24 -9.32 0.68
C LEU A 14 14.29 -9.94 2.08
N TYR A 15 14.50 -9.11 3.11
CA TYR A 15 14.50 -9.57 4.50
C TYR A 15 13.17 -10.22 4.89
N ILE A 16 12.03 -9.64 4.49
CA ILE A 16 10.70 -10.20 4.74
C ILE A 16 10.53 -11.56 4.05
N ARG A 17 10.99 -11.69 2.79
CA ARG A 17 10.89 -12.94 2.03
C ARG A 17 11.71 -14.07 2.66
N GLN A 18 12.92 -13.78 3.14
CA GLN A 18 13.74 -14.77 3.87
C GLN A 18 13.08 -15.26 5.16
N GLN A 19 12.32 -14.41 5.84
CA GLN A 19 11.61 -14.74 7.07
C GLN A 19 10.25 -15.40 6.84
N ARG A 20 9.84 -15.61 5.57
CA ARG A 20 8.56 -16.22 5.22
C ARG A 20 8.59 -17.71 5.56
N LYS A 21 7.92 -18.11 6.65
CA LYS A 21 7.65 -19.49 7.01
C LYS A 21 6.18 -19.78 6.74
N GLU A 22 5.89 -20.53 5.67
CA GLU A 22 4.56 -21.01 5.21
C GLU A 22 3.41 -19.98 5.14
N ASP A 23 2.31 -20.36 4.46
CA ASP A 23 1.18 -19.47 4.21
C ASP A 23 0.41 -19.16 5.51
N HIS A 24 0.78 -18.04 6.13
CA HIS A 24 0.03 -17.47 7.23
C HIS A 24 -1.02 -16.48 6.71
N ILE A 25 -2.26 -16.66 7.15
CA ILE A 25 -3.35 -15.69 6.97
C ILE A 25 -2.87 -14.31 7.48
N ARG A 26 -3.00 -13.30 6.63
CA ARG A 26 -2.66 -11.92 7.00
C ARG A 26 -3.80 -11.31 7.80
N TYR A 27 -3.58 -11.10 9.08
CA TYR A 27 -4.53 -10.40 9.93
C TYR A 27 -4.31 -8.88 9.82
N TYR A 28 -5.40 -8.15 9.62
CA TYR A 28 -5.39 -6.70 9.71
C TYR A 28 -5.24 -6.29 11.18
N LYS A 29 -4.17 -5.57 11.51
CA LYS A 29 -3.94 -5.00 12.83
C LYS A 29 -4.13 -3.48 12.74
N VAL A 30 -5.04 -2.93 13.54
CA VAL A 30 -5.20 -1.49 13.66
C VAL A 30 -3.88 -0.90 14.17
N LEU A 31 -3.33 0.04 13.40
CA LEU A 31 -2.09 0.72 13.73
C LEU A 31 -2.35 1.75 14.83
N ASN A 32 -1.46 1.81 15.81
CA ASN A 32 -1.36 2.95 16.71
C ASN A 32 -0.63 4.09 15.97
N ILE A 33 -1.33 5.19 15.75
CA ILE A 33 -0.88 6.34 14.95
C ILE A 33 -0.41 7.44 15.91
N ASN A 34 0.77 8.00 15.66
CA ASN A 34 1.27 9.16 16.40
C ASN A 34 0.72 10.46 15.78
N PHE A 35 -0.35 11.01 16.35
CA PHE A 35 -0.95 12.27 15.90
C PHE A 35 -0.08 13.52 16.16
N ASN A 36 0.95 13.39 17.00
CA ASN A 36 1.88 14.48 17.30
C ASN A 36 3.14 14.41 16.41
N ALA A 37 3.20 13.49 15.44
CA ALA A 37 4.33 13.37 14.54
C ALA A 37 4.53 14.65 13.71
N THR A 38 5.80 15.09 13.63
CA THR A 38 6.19 16.23 12.80
C THR A 38 6.61 15.82 11.39
N ASP A 39 6.98 14.55 11.22
CA ASP A 39 7.31 13.94 9.92
C ASP A 39 6.45 12.70 9.67
N PHE A 40 6.12 12.45 8.41
CA PHE A 40 5.32 11.31 7.97
C PHE A 40 5.93 9.96 8.35
N VAL A 41 7.26 9.88 8.41
CA VAL A 41 7.97 8.64 8.79
C VAL A 41 7.72 8.27 10.26
N GLU A 42 7.42 9.25 11.11
CA GLU A 42 7.21 9.08 12.55
C GLU A 42 5.76 8.79 12.94
N ILE A 43 4.82 8.91 11.99
CA ILE A 43 3.40 8.65 12.20
C ILE A 43 3.18 7.20 12.64
N ILE A 44 3.98 6.26 12.10
CA ILE A 44 3.92 4.84 12.41
C ILE A 44 5.23 4.43 13.07
N ALA A 45 5.15 3.83 14.26
CA ALA A 45 6.31 3.28 14.94
C ALA A 45 6.71 1.92 14.33
N TRP A 46 7.29 1.95 13.11
CA TRP A 46 7.61 0.79 12.27
C TRP A 46 8.36 -0.34 12.98
N GLN A 47 9.21 0.01 13.96
CA GLN A 47 9.97 -0.94 14.79
C GLN A 47 9.12 -1.93 15.60
N PHE A 48 7.85 -1.60 15.89
CA PHE A 48 6.95 -2.46 16.65
C PHE A 48 6.03 -3.32 15.77
N TYR A 49 6.08 -3.14 14.45
CA TYR A 49 5.21 -3.84 13.52
C TYR A 49 5.99 -4.81 12.65
N LYS A 50 5.41 -6.01 12.48
CA LYS A 50 5.91 -6.96 11.50
C LYS A 50 5.66 -6.40 10.11
N LEU A 51 6.72 -6.17 9.35
CA LEU A 51 6.59 -5.81 7.94
C LEU A 51 6.09 -7.04 7.16
N ILE A 52 5.09 -6.80 6.31
CA ILE A 52 4.49 -7.82 5.45
C ILE A 52 4.61 -7.32 4.02
N GLU A 53 5.12 -8.19 3.14
CA GLU A 53 5.26 -7.89 1.72
C GLU A 53 3.91 -7.58 1.07
N SER A 54 3.78 -6.59 0.20
CA SER A 54 2.52 -6.35 -0.53
C SER A 54 2.14 -7.54 -1.43
N PRO A 55 0.85 -7.94 -1.55
CA PRO A 55 0.42 -8.99 -2.48
C PRO A 55 0.86 -8.72 -3.93
N LEU A 56 0.93 -7.44 -4.32
CA LEU A 56 1.39 -7.02 -5.64
C LEU A 56 2.87 -7.36 -5.88
N LEU A 57 3.68 -7.28 -4.83
CA LEU A 57 5.10 -7.64 -4.90
C LEU A 57 5.28 -9.15 -4.77
N ALA A 58 4.40 -9.84 -4.04
CA ALA A 58 4.47 -11.29 -3.86
C ALA A 58 4.34 -12.08 -5.18
N THR A 59 3.75 -11.49 -6.22
CA THR A 59 3.69 -12.09 -7.57
C THR A 59 4.98 -11.99 -8.37
N LEU A 60 5.96 -11.21 -7.89
CA LEU A 60 7.24 -10.97 -8.55
C LEU A 60 8.33 -11.86 -7.99
N SER A 61 9.22 -12.37 -8.84
CA SER A 61 10.39 -13.12 -8.39
C SER A 61 11.43 -12.21 -7.72
N ASP A 62 12.35 -12.78 -6.95
CA ASP A 62 13.47 -12.01 -6.37
C ASP A 62 14.38 -11.43 -7.46
N GLU A 63 14.46 -12.08 -8.62
CA GLU A 63 15.29 -11.68 -9.77
C GLU A 63 14.70 -10.48 -10.53
N ASP A 64 13.37 -10.32 -10.51
CA ASP A 64 12.66 -9.24 -11.19
C ASP A 64 12.62 -7.94 -10.37
N LEU A 65 12.77 -8.04 -9.04
CA LEU A 65 12.69 -6.90 -8.12
C LEU A 65 13.75 -5.80 -8.38
N PRO A 66 15.06 -6.10 -8.60
CA PRO A 66 16.06 -5.08 -8.91
C PRO A 66 15.71 -4.29 -10.17
N ASN A 67 15.20 -5.00 -11.19
CA ASN A 67 14.79 -4.39 -12.44
C ASN A 67 13.62 -3.44 -12.23
N MET A 68 12.64 -3.77 -11.37
CA MET A 68 11.55 -2.86 -11.03
C MET A 68 12.01 -1.62 -10.24
N VAL A 69 13.00 -1.76 -9.36
CA VAL A 69 13.53 -0.63 -8.57
C VAL A 69 14.24 0.39 -9.47
N GLN A 70 15.05 -0.11 -10.41
CA GLN A 70 15.84 0.71 -11.34
C GLN A 70 15.00 1.23 -12.51
N ASN A 71 14.17 0.36 -13.09
CA ASN A 71 13.29 0.62 -14.22
C ASN A 71 11.88 0.15 -13.86
N PRO A 72 11.08 0.97 -13.15
CA PRO A 72 9.71 0.62 -12.80
C PRO A 72 8.88 0.52 -14.08
N THR A 73 8.87 -0.66 -14.67
CA THR A 73 8.18 -0.87 -15.93
C THR A 73 6.71 -0.97 -15.58
N ILE A 74 5.94 0.05 -16.00
CA ILE A 74 4.50 0.18 -15.74
C ILE A 74 3.73 -1.09 -16.12
N LYS A 75 4.27 -1.94 -17.01
CA LYS A 75 3.63 -3.18 -17.50
C LYS A 75 3.18 -4.15 -16.40
N GLU A 76 3.93 -4.35 -15.32
CA GLU A 76 3.53 -5.32 -14.29
C GLU A 76 2.51 -4.76 -13.30
N ILE A 77 2.64 -3.50 -12.92
CA ILE A 77 1.64 -2.79 -12.13
C ILE A 77 0.36 -2.59 -12.96
N ALA A 78 0.47 -2.35 -14.27
CA ALA A 78 -0.66 -2.19 -15.19
C ALA A 78 -1.49 -3.47 -15.39
N LYS A 79 -0.96 -4.66 -15.05
CA LYS A 79 -1.79 -5.87 -14.96
C LYS A 79 -2.94 -5.66 -13.96
N TYR A 80 -2.65 -4.94 -12.87
CA TYR A 80 -3.65 -4.52 -11.89
C TYR A 80 -4.31 -3.22 -12.36
N HIS A 81 -5.42 -3.34 -13.08
CA HIS A 81 -6.20 -2.18 -13.53
C HIS A 81 -6.87 -1.52 -12.32
N CYS A 82 -6.28 -0.45 -11.81
CA CYS A 82 -6.89 0.42 -10.80
C CYS A 82 -8.10 1.21 -11.33
N HIS A 83 -8.28 1.29 -12.65
CA HIS A 83 -9.37 2.03 -13.31
C HIS A 83 -10.38 1.14 -14.04
N THR A 84 -10.70 -0.04 -13.49
CA THR A 84 -11.78 -0.86 -14.06
C THR A 84 -13.13 -0.18 -13.96
N GLN A 85 -14.08 -0.59 -14.81
CA GLN A 85 -15.45 -0.12 -14.75
C GLN A 85 -16.12 -0.44 -13.40
N ALA A 86 -15.76 -1.57 -12.77
CA ALA A 86 -16.24 -1.93 -11.44
C ALA A 86 -15.78 -0.90 -10.39
N VAL A 87 -14.49 -0.56 -10.35
CA VAL A 87 -13.96 0.46 -9.43
C VAL A 87 -14.67 1.80 -9.64
N LYS A 88 -14.86 2.24 -10.89
CA LYS A 88 -15.57 3.48 -11.20
C LYS A 88 -17.03 3.46 -10.72
N ARG A 89 -17.74 2.34 -10.90
CA ARG A 89 -19.12 2.17 -10.41
C ARG A 89 -19.19 2.19 -8.89
N SER A 90 -18.25 1.54 -8.20
CA SER A 90 -18.19 1.56 -6.74
C SER A 90 -17.92 2.97 -6.20
N ILE A 91 -16.95 3.69 -6.76
CA ILE A 91 -16.66 5.08 -6.36
C ILE A 91 -17.89 5.97 -6.57
N LYS A 92 -18.59 5.81 -7.70
CA LYS A 92 -19.83 6.53 -7.99
C LYS A 92 -20.89 6.27 -6.91
N LEU A 93 -21.17 5.00 -6.60
CA LEU A 93 -22.16 4.63 -5.59
C LEU A 93 -21.82 5.15 -4.20
N VAL A 94 -20.55 5.04 -3.78
CA VAL A 94 -20.08 5.58 -2.48
C VAL A 94 -20.23 7.09 -2.44
N THR A 95 -19.93 7.77 -3.55
CA THR A 95 -20.07 9.23 -3.66
C THR A 95 -21.53 9.66 -3.57
N GLU A 96 -22.43 9.01 -4.32
CA GLU A 96 -23.87 9.29 -4.29
C GLU A 96 -24.48 9.05 -2.91
N ALA A 97 -24.12 7.94 -2.26
CA ALA A 97 -24.56 7.63 -0.90
C ALA A 97 -24.05 8.68 0.10
N SER A 98 -22.78 9.07 0.01
CA SER A 98 -22.21 10.06 0.93
C SER A 98 -22.78 11.45 0.69
N MET A 99 -23.06 11.83 -0.56
CA MET A 99 -23.77 13.08 -0.88
C MET A 99 -25.17 13.12 -0.25
N ALA A 100 -25.90 12.00 -0.27
CA ALA A 100 -27.24 11.92 0.30
C ALA A 100 -27.25 12.02 1.83
N VAL A 101 -26.18 11.57 2.52
CA VAL A 101 -26.10 11.57 3.99
C VAL A 101 -25.45 12.83 4.54
N CYS A 102 -24.28 13.22 4.03
CA CYS A 102 -23.44 14.27 4.61
C CYS A 102 -23.50 15.59 3.84
N GLY A 103 -24.02 15.59 2.60
CA GLY A 103 -23.91 16.73 1.68
C GLY A 103 -22.50 16.91 1.12
N GLU A 104 -22.35 17.74 0.08
CA GLU A 104 -21.08 17.93 -0.63
C GLU A 104 -19.97 18.48 0.26
N THR A 105 -20.28 19.46 1.11
CA THR A 105 -19.30 20.20 1.92
C THR A 105 -18.74 19.41 3.11
N ASN A 106 -19.48 18.44 3.63
CA ASN A 106 -19.05 17.67 4.80
C ASN A 106 -18.53 16.28 4.43
N ARG A 107 -18.36 15.98 3.14
CA ARG A 107 -17.99 14.65 2.64
C ARG A 107 -16.56 14.22 3.02
N ASP A 108 -15.63 15.17 3.07
CA ASP A 108 -14.17 14.92 3.17
C ASP A 108 -13.69 14.33 4.52
N GLY A 109 -14.60 13.96 5.42
CA GLY A 109 -14.29 13.22 6.65
C GLY A 109 -15.00 11.87 6.81
N PHE A 110 -15.85 11.49 5.85
CA PHE A 110 -16.67 10.27 5.94
C PHE A 110 -16.36 9.21 4.86
N ILE A 111 -15.61 9.58 3.81
CA ILE A 111 -15.17 8.67 2.73
C ILE A 111 -13.68 8.34 2.90
#